data_AF-A0A3R8R1H2-F1
#
_entry.id   AF-A0A3R8R1H2-F1
#
_cell.length_a   1.000
_cell.length_b   1.000
_cell.length_c   1.000
_cell.angle_alpha   90.00
_cell.angle_beta   90.00
_cell.angle_gamma   90.00
#
_symmetry.space_group_name_H-M   'P 1'
#
loop_
_entity.id
_entity.type
_entity.pdbx_description
1 polymer ?
#
loop_
_entity_poly.entity_id
_entity_poly.type
_entity_poly.pdbx_seq_one_letter_code
_entity_poly.pdbx_strand_id
1 'polypeptide(L)'
;MEAMGDGKNARLKRAKKRVKKIKGFYTHLTVYLLINSALLLIKIVGNAHYGESFMGPVLHFSTFGTWLFWGIGLFFHGVKVFYGRTLFSNKWEARQLEKFLEEERGNSEKHL
;
A
#
# COMPACT_ATOMS: atom_id res chain seq x y z
N MET A 1 -2.74 20.39 32.08
CA MET A 1 -3.34 20.58 30.74
C MET A 1 -2.43 20.12 29.57
N GLU A 2 -1.14 19.87 29.78
CA GLU A 2 -0.20 19.45 28.72
C GLU A 2 -0.41 18.03 28.16
N ALA A 3 -0.80 17.05 28.99
CA ALA A 3 -0.97 15.66 28.54
C ALA A 3 -2.05 15.47 27.45
N MET A 4 -2.99 16.41 27.32
CA MET A 4 -4.05 16.35 26.30
C MET A 4 -3.57 16.80 24.89
N GLY A 5 -2.45 17.53 24.82
CA GLY A 5 -1.85 18.01 23.56
C GLY A 5 -1.09 16.92 22.81
N ASP A 6 -0.31 16.10 23.54
CA ASP A 6 0.52 15.06 22.95
C ASP A 6 -0.29 13.91 22.32
N GLY A 7 -1.40 13.53 22.95
CA GLY A 7 -2.32 12.53 22.37
C GLY A 7 -2.93 12.96 21.03
N LYS A 8 -3.24 14.25 20.87
CA LYS A 8 -3.75 14.81 19.61
C LYS A 8 -2.67 14.81 18.53
N ASN A 9 -1.45 15.21 18.86
CA ASN A 9 -0.31 15.21 17.94
C ASN A 9 0.04 13.80 17.43
N ALA A 10 0.04 12.80 18.32
CA ALA A 10 0.27 11.41 17.97
C ALA A 10 -0.83 10.86 17.04
N ARG A 11 -2.11 11.13 17.32
CA ARG A 11 -3.24 10.75 16.43
C ARG A 11 -3.14 11.43 15.07
N LEU A 12 -2.79 12.71 15.03
CA LEU A 12 -2.64 13.48 13.78
C LEU A 12 -1.48 12.92 12.93
N LYS A 13 -0.34 12.60 13.55
CA LYS A 13 0.84 12.04 12.87
C LYS A 13 0.54 10.65 12.30
N ARG A 14 -0.23 9.81 13.02
CA ARG A 14 -0.73 8.51 12.54
C ARG A 14 -1.67 8.67 11.35
N ALA A 15 -2.61 9.63 11.41
CA ALA A 15 -3.53 9.92 10.32
C ALA A 15 -2.78 10.41 9.05
N LYS A 16 -1.85 11.35 9.19
CA LYS A 16 -1.01 11.86 8.08
C LYS A 16 -0.19 10.73 7.42
N LYS A 17 0.41 9.85 8.21
CA LYS A 17 1.16 8.68 7.68
C LYS A 17 0.27 7.74 6.87
N ARG A 18 -1.01 7.60 7.24
CA ARG A 18 -2.00 6.78 6.52
C ARG A 18 -2.35 7.41 5.17
N VAL A 19 -2.64 8.71 5.14
CA VAL A 19 -2.93 9.45 3.90
C VAL A 19 -1.75 9.38 2.93
N LYS A 20 -0.51 9.50 3.43
CA LYS A 20 0.70 9.39 2.59
C LYS A 20 0.82 8.01 1.93
N LYS A 21 0.54 6.92 2.66
CA LYS A 21 0.55 5.55 2.13
C LYS A 21 -0.54 5.33 1.07
N ILE A 22 -1.74 5.82 1.34
CA ILE A 22 -2.88 5.72 0.42
C ILE A 22 -2.58 6.50 -0.87
N LYS A 23 -2.07 7.73 -0.76
CA LYS A 23 -1.63 8.52 -1.93
C LYS A 23 -0.58 7.79 -2.76
N GLY A 24 0.43 7.18 -2.12
CA GLY A 24 1.46 6.41 -2.83
C GLY A 24 0.89 5.22 -3.61
N PHE A 25 -0.07 4.50 -3.02
CA PHE A 25 -0.77 3.41 -3.71
C PHE A 25 -1.58 3.93 -4.93
N TYR A 26 -2.32 5.03 -4.76
CA TYR A 26 -3.08 5.62 -5.88
C TYR A 26 -2.17 6.06 -7.02
N THR A 27 -0.97 6.60 -6.75
CA THR A 27 -0.01 6.91 -7.83
C THR A 27 0.34 5.66 -8.64
N HIS A 28 0.67 4.55 -7.98
CA HIS A 28 0.99 3.30 -8.68
C HIS A 28 -0.21 2.72 -9.45
N LEU A 29 -1.40 2.76 -8.85
CA LEU A 29 -2.64 2.30 -9.50
C LEU A 29 -2.98 3.16 -10.72
N THR A 30 -2.88 4.48 -10.62
CA THR A 30 -3.17 5.40 -11.73
C THR A 30 -2.18 5.20 -12.88
N VAL A 31 -0.88 5.08 -12.58
CA VAL A 31 0.13 4.79 -13.62
C VAL A 31 -0.15 3.43 -14.28
N TYR A 32 -0.48 2.40 -13.50
CA TYR A 32 -0.86 1.10 -14.04
C TYR A 32 -2.07 1.21 -14.98
N LEU A 33 -3.16 1.85 -14.55
CA LEU A 33 -4.37 2.02 -15.36
C LEU A 33 -4.11 2.83 -16.63
N LEU A 34 -3.34 3.94 -16.55
CA LEU A 34 -3.00 4.77 -17.70
C LEU A 34 -2.20 4.00 -18.75
N ILE A 35 -1.15 3.29 -18.34
CA ILE A 35 -0.30 2.52 -19.25
C ILE A 35 -1.11 1.38 -19.89
N ASN A 36 -1.87 0.61 -19.09
CA ASN A 36 -2.68 -0.49 -19.62
C ASN A 36 -3.77 0.02 -20.59
N SER A 37 -4.42 1.14 -20.28
CA SER A 37 -5.43 1.73 -21.15
C SER A 37 -4.82 2.26 -22.45
N ALA A 38 -3.65 2.91 -22.38
CA ALA A 38 -2.93 3.36 -23.57
C ALA A 38 -2.52 2.18 -24.46
N LEU A 39 -1.98 1.10 -23.87
CA LEU A 39 -1.59 -0.09 -24.61
C LEU A 39 -2.80 -0.78 -25.27
N LEU A 40 -3.94 -0.83 -24.57
CA LEU A 40 -5.19 -1.37 -25.14
C LEU A 40 -5.69 -0.52 -26.31
N LEU A 41 -5.67 0.81 -26.18
CA LEU A 41 -6.07 1.73 -27.24
C LEU A 41 -5.17 1.61 -28.47
N ILE A 42 -3.84 1.61 -28.28
CA ILE A 42 -2.87 1.43 -29.36
C ILE A 42 -3.10 0.07 -30.04
N LYS A 43 -3.44 -0.98 -29.30
CA LYS A 43 -3.75 -2.29 -29.88
C LYS A 43 -5.01 -2.26 -30.74
N ILE A 44 -6.11 -1.66 -30.25
CA ILE A 44 -7.38 -1.59 -30.99
C ILE A 44 -7.20 -0.75 -32.26
N VAL A 45 -6.61 0.44 -32.14
CA VAL A 45 -6.38 1.35 -33.27
C VAL A 45 -5.37 0.76 -34.26
N GLY A 46 -4.27 0.19 -33.75
CA GLY A 46 -3.23 -0.43 -34.57
C GLY A 46 -3.75 -1.66 -35.34
N ASN A 47 -4.55 -2.52 -34.69
CA ASN A 47 -5.15 -3.67 -35.35
C ASN A 47 -6.18 -3.26 -36.41
N ALA A 48 -6.95 -2.19 -36.15
CA ALA A 48 -7.91 -1.65 -37.11
C ALA A 48 -7.25 -1.02 -38.35
N HIS A 49 -6.08 -0.40 -38.19
CA HIS A 49 -5.41 0.32 -39.29
C HIS A 49 -4.35 -0.49 -40.05
N TYR A 50 -3.65 -1.42 -39.38
CA TYR A 50 -2.47 -2.10 -39.93
C TYR A 50 -2.58 -3.64 -39.94
N GLY A 51 -3.70 -4.21 -39.47
CA GLY A 51 -3.91 -5.66 -39.34
C GLY A 51 -3.09 -6.29 -38.21
N GLU A 52 -3.26 -7.60 -38.00
CA GLU A 52 -2.72 -8.31 -36.81
C GLU A 52 -1.18 -8.27 -36.69
N SER A 53 -0.46 -7.94 -37.76
CA SER A 53 1.00 -7.90 -37.80
C SER A 53 1.63 -6.71 -37.06
N PHE A 54 0.88 -5.64 -36.77
CA PHE A 54 1.44 -4.39 -36.21
C PHE A 54 1.98 -4.54 -34.78
N MET A 55 1.41 -5.46 -33.99
CA MET A 55 1.74 -5.66 -32.57
C MET A 55 2.14 -7.11 -32.23
N GLY A 56 2.40 -7.96 -33.24
CA GLY A 56 2.76 -9.37 -33.05
C GLY A 56 4.00 -9.59 -32.14
N PRO A 57 5.12 -8.86 -32.32
CA PRO A 57 6.34 -9.12 -31.55
C PRO A 57 6.37 -8.49 -30.15
N VAL A 58 5.71 -7.34 -29.94
CA VAL A 58 5.78 -6.57 -28.68
C VAL A 58 4.82 -7.12 -27.62
N LEU A 59 3.78 -7.88 -28.04
CA LEU A 59 2.83 -8.54 -27.13
C LEU A 59 3.20 -9.99 -26.78
N HIS A 60 4.31 -10.51 -27.31
CA HIS A 60 4.82 -11.82 -26.89
C HIS A 60 5.12 -11.82 -25.38
N PHE A 61 4.90 -12.97 -24.74
CA PHE A 61 5.09 -13.38 -23.33
C PHE A 61 5.74 -12.40 -22.32
N SER A 62 6.76 -11.65 -22.72
CA SER A 62 7.41 -10.56 -21.97
C SER A 62 6.44 -9.47 -21.46
N THR A 63 5.50 -9.00 -22.28
CA THR A 63 4.56 -7.92 -21.87
C THR A 63 3.50 -8.45 -20.91
N PHE A 64 3.00 -9.67 -21.16
CA PHE A 64 2.08 -10.35 -20.25
C PHE A 64 2.74 -10.68 -18.90
N GLY A 65 4.01 -11.10 -18.91
CA GLY A 65 4.79 -11.33 -17.71
C GLY A 65 4.97 -10.05 -16.90
N THR A 66 5.33 -8.95 -17.55
CA THR A 66 5.48 -7.65 -16.89
C THR A 66 4.17 -7.18 -16.28
N TRP A 67 3.04 -7.31 -16.98
CA TRP A 67 1.71 -6.96 -16.47
C TRP A 67 1.27 -7.84 -15.31
N LEU A 68 1.54 -9.14 -15.35
CA LEU A 68 1.25 -10.08 -14.27
C LEU A 68 2.08 -9.75 -13.03
N PHE A 69 3.40 -9.59 -13.18
CA PHE A 69 4.29 -9.25 -12.07
C PHE A 69 3.95 -7.88 -11.44
N TRP A 70 3.69 -6.86 -12.27
CA TRP A 70 3.24 -5.56 -11.76
C TRP A 70 1.86 -5.62 -11.11
N GLY A 71 0.93 -6.39 -11.67
CA GLY A 71 -0.39 -6.61 -11.10
C GLY A 71 -0.32 -7.29 -9.73
N ILE A 72 0.53 -8.31 -9.58
CA ILE A 72 0.79 -8.99 -8.30
C ILE A 72 1.41 -8.00 -7.30
N GLY A 73 2.42 -7.22 -7.72
CA GLY A 73 3.03 -6.19 -6.87
C GLY A 73 2.03 -5.14 -6.39
N LEU A 74 1.14 -4.68 -7.28
CA LEU A 74 0.07 -3.74 -6.97
C LEU A 74 -0.96 -4.35 -6.01
N PHE A 75 -1.34 -5.61 -6.21
CA PHE A 75 -2.25 -6.34 -5.33
C PHE A 75 -1.68 -6.45 -3.91
N PHE A 76 -0.43 -6.91 -3.76
CA PHE A 76 0.22 -6.98 -2.45
C PHE A 76 0.43 -5.60 -1.82
N HIS A 77 0.73 -4.56 -2.61
CA HIS A 77 0.81 -3.19 -2.11
C HIS A 77 -0.55 -2.70 -1.60
N GLY A 78 -1.63 -2.99 -2.34
CA GLY A 78 -3.00 -2.69 -1.94
C GLY A 78 -3.38 -3.38 -0.64
N VAL A 79 -3.16 -4.70 -0.55
CA VAL A 79 -3.36 -5.47 0.69
C VAL A 79 -2.53 -4.88 1.84
N LYS A 80 -1.27 -4.47 1.61
CA LYS A 80 -0.44 -3.83 2.65
C LYS A 80 -0.97 -2.46 3.08
N VAL A 81 -1.54 -1.66 2.17
CA VAL A 81 -2.04 -0.31 2.48
C VAL A 81 -3.41 -0.35 3.16
N PHE A 82 -4.30 -1.24 2.71
CA PHE A 82 -5.66 -1.39 3.25
C PHE A 82 -5.74 -2.38 4.44
N TYR A 83 -5.10 -3.54 4.35
CA TYR A 83 -5.14 -4.62 5.34
C TYR A 83 -3.88 -4.73 6.23
N GLY A 84 -2.79 -4.02 5.92
CA GLY A 84 -1.55 -4.10 6.68
C GLY A 84 -1.66 -3.68 8.16
N ARG A 85 -2.80 -3.10 8.58
CA ARG A 85 -3.10 -2.85 9.99
C ARG A 85 -3.78 -4.05 10.66
N THR A 86 -4.71 -4.74 10.00
CA THR A 86 -5.45 -5.85 10.62
C THR A 86 -4.57 -7.07 10.90
N LEU A 87 -3.66 -7.42 9.98
CA LEU A 87 -2.92 -8.69 10.10
C LEU A 87 -1.71 -8.64 11.05
N PHE A 88 -1.04 -7.49 11.17
CA PHE A 88 0.21 -7.39 11.96
C PHE A 88 0.12 -6.42 13.15
N SER A 89 -0.83 -5.47 13.15
CA SER A 89 -0.92 -4.43 14.20
C SER A 89 -1.51 -5.00 15.49
N ASN A 90 -2.61 -5.75 15.44
CA ASN A 90 -3.34 -6.10 16.66
C ASN A 90 -2.52 -6.96 17.64
N LYS A 91 -1.82 -8.00 17.15
CA LYS A 91 -0.98 -8.86 18.01
C LYS A 91 0.27 -8.14 18.50
N TRP A 92 0.86 -7.24 17.71
CA TRP A 92 2.05 -6.50 18.11
C TRP A 92 1.71 -5.33 19.05
N GLU A 93 0.64 -4.58 18.76
CA GLU A 93 0.14 -3.50 19.63
C GLU A 93 -0.31 -4.07 20.98
N ALA A 94 -0.99 -5.23 21.02
CA ALA A 94 -1.34 -5.90 22.27
C ALA A 94 -0.11 -6.26 23.12
N ARG A 95 0.93 -6.87 22.51
CA ARG A 95 2.19 -7.19 23.22
C ARG A 95 2.94 -5.96 23.71
N GLN A 96 2.90 -4.86 22.97
CA GLN A 96 3.55 -3.62 23.39
C GLN A 96 2.78 -2.94 24.52
N LEU A 97 1.45 -3.01 24.50
CA LEU A 97 0.63 -2.49 25.60
C LEU A 97 0.85 -3.30 26.88
N GLU A 98 0.94 -4.62 26.78
CA GLU A 98 1.23 -5.52 27.89
C GLU A 98 2.60 -5.22 28.52
N LYS A 99 3.66 -5.08 27.69
CA LYS A 99 4.98 -4.67 28.17
C LYS A 99 4.98 -3.32 28.89
N PHE A 100 4.23 -2.35 28.37
CA PHE A 100 4.17 -1.01 28.97
C PHE A 100 3.47 -1.03 30.34
N LEU A 101 2.39 -1.82 30.48
CA LEU A 101 1.70 -2.01 31.76
C LEU A 101 2.56 -2.75 32.79
N GLU A 102 3.39 -3.68 32.33
CA GLU A 102 4.32 -4.44 33.18
C GLU A 102 5.49 -3.56 33.67
N GLU A 103 6.04 -2.70 32.81
CA GLU A 103 7.03 -1.69 33.18
C GLU A 103 6.47 -0.66 34.19
N GLU A 104 5.22 -0.20 34.04
CA GLU A 104 4.61 0.71 35.02
C GLU A 104 4.38 0.06 36.39
N ARG A 105 3.97 -1.22 36.42
CA ARG A 105 3.80 -1.98 37.68
C ARG A 105 5.12 -2.14 38.42
N GLY A 106 6.16 -2.58 37.71
CA GLY A 106 7.48 -2.80 38.30
C GLY A 106 8.16 -1.51 38.79
N ASN A 107 7.82 -0.35 38.21
CA ASN A 107 8.35 0.93 38.65
C ASN A 107 7.57 1.52 39.84
N SER A 108 6.28 1.20 39.95
CA SER A 108 5.43 1.62 41.08
C SER A 108 5.75 0.86 42.37
N GLU A 109 6.15 -0.42 42.28
CA GLU A 109 6.59 -1.23 43.42
C GLU A 109 7.98 -0.85 43.96
N LYS A 110 8.84 -0.22 43.14
CA LYS A 110 10.16 0.25 43.59
C LYS A 110 10.14 1.58 44.35
N HIS A 111 8.98 2.25 44.40
CA HIS A 111 8.80 3.55 45.04
C HIS A 111 7.88 3.49 46.29
N LEU A 112 7.57 2.28 46.78
CA LEU A 112 6.98 2.01 48.10
C LEU A 112 8.00 1.31 48.99
#